data_AF-A0A1V5GAR3-F1
#
_entry.id   AF-A0A1V5GAR3-F1
#
_cell.length_a   1.000
_cell.length_b   1.000
_cell.length_c   1.000
_cell.angle_alpha   90.00
_cell.angle_beta   90.00
_cell.angle_gamma   90.00
#
_symmetry.space_group_name_H-M   'P 1'
#
loop_
_entity.id
_entity.type
_entity.pdbx_description
1 polymer ?
#
loop_
_entity_poly.entity_id
_entity_poly.type
_entity_poly.pdbx_seq_one_letter_code
_entity_poly.pdbx_strand_id
1 'polypeptide(L)' 'MSVIIILLAVSITVAGFFLFAFLWSVKSGQFEDDYSPGSRILFDDKPSSTKTK' A
#
# COMPACT_ATOMS: atom_id res chain seq x y z
N MET A 1 -11.72 9.98 37.13
CA MET A 1 -12.18 8.63 36.74
C MET A 1 -12.83 8.61 35.35
N SER A 2 -13.74 9.54 35.01
CA SER A 2 -14.39 9.59 33.68
C SER A 2 -13.42 9.83 32.51
N VAL A 3 -12.40 10.68 32.69
CA VAL A 3 -11.43 11.01 31.62
C VAL A 3 -10.64 9.79 31.14
N ILE A 4 -10.32 8.85 32.04
CA ILE A 4 -9.59 7.62 31.69
C ILE A 4 -10.41 6.75 30.74
N ILE A 5 -11.73 6.67 30.93
CA ILE A 5 -12.63 5.89 30.08
C ILE A 5 -12.69 6.50 28.68
N ILE A 6 -12.73 7.84 28.58
CA ILE A 6 -12.72 8.55 27.29
C ILE A 6 -11.40 8.31 26.56
N LEU A 7 -10.26 8.43 27.25
CA LEU A 7 -8.94 8.18 26.68
C LEU A 7 -8.80 6.74 26.17
N LEU A 8 -9.32 5.77 26.93
CA LEU A 8 -9.29 4.36 26.55
C LEU A 8 -10.15 4.09 25.31
N ALA A 9 -11.34 4.68 25.23
CA ALA A 9 -12.19 4.57 24.05
C ALA A 9 -11.48 5.13 22.81
N VAL A 10 -10.91 6.34 22.92
CA VAL A 10 -10.17 6.98 21.83
C VAL A 10 -8.96 6.14 21.42
N SER A 11 -8.18 5.59 22.35
CA SER A 11 -7.01 4.77 21.99
C SER A 11 -7.39 3.51 21.24
N ILE A 12 -8.48 2.84 21.65
CA ILE A 12 -8.98 1.64 20.95
C ILE A 12 -9.49 2.01 19.56
N THR A 13 -10.22 3.11 19.42
CA THR A 13 -10.69 3.59 18.11
C THR A 13 -9.52 3.89 17.17
N VAL A 14 -8.49 4.59 17.65
CA VAL A 14 -7.30 4.93 16.86
C VAL A 14 -6.54 3.66 16.47
N ALA A 15 -6.32 2.73 17.41
CA ALA A 15 -5.66 1.46 17.11
C ALA A 15 -6.45 0.63 16.09
N GLY A 16 -7.77 0.54 16.24
CA GLY A 16 -8.65 -0.16 15.30
C GLY A 16 -8.67 0.47 13.92
N PHE A 17 -8.67 1.81 13.84
CA PHE A 17 -8.59 2.55 12.59
C PHE A 17 -7.28 2.24 11.84
N PHE A 18 -6.14 2.31 12.52
CA PHE A 18 -4.85 2.00 11.90
C PHE A 18 -4.74 0.54 11.48
N LEU A 19 -5.26 -0.40 12.29
CA LEU A 19 -5.29 -1.80 11.93
C LEU A 19 -6.15 -2.05 10.68
N PHE A 20 -7.33 -1.45 10.60
CA PHE A 20 -8.20 -1.56 9.43
C PHE A 20 -7.53 -0.99 8.17
N ALA A 21 -6.96 0.21 8.27
CA ALA A 21 -6.23 0.84 7.17
C ALA A 21 -5.04 -0.02 6.71
N PHE A 22 -4.29 -0.60 7.66
CA PHE A 22 -3.18 -1.51 7.36
C PHE A 22 -3.65 -2.76 6.59
N LEU A 23 -4.69 -3.44 7.07
CA LEU A 23 -5.23 -4.63 6.40
C LEU A 23 -5.78 -4.31 5.01
N TRP A 24 -6.44 -3.16 4.85
CA TRP A 24 -6.90 -2.69 3.55
C TRP A 24 -5.73 -2.41 2.60
N SER A 25 -4.68 -1.73 3.08
CA SER A 25 -3.48 -1.44 2.29
C SER A 25 -2.77 -2.70 1.81
N VAL A 26 -2.58 -3.68 2.69
CA VAL A 26 -1.98 -4.98 2.33
C VAL A 26 -2.84 -5.70 1.29
N LYS A 27 -4.17 -5.74 1.47
CA LYS A 27 -5.09 -6.37 0.51
C LYS A 27 -5.13 -5.64 -0.84
N SER A 28 -4.93 -4.33 -0.86
CA SER A 28 -4.97 -3.52 -2.09
C SER A 28 -3.80 -3.75 -3.03
N GLY A 29 -2.78 -4.53 -2.62
CA GLY A 29 -1.61 -4.79 -3.45
C GLY A 29 -0.73 -3.54 -3.67
N GLN A 30 -0.82 -2.52 -2.81
CA GLN A 30 0.06 -1.34 -2.88
C GLN A 30 1.56 -1.69 -2.78
N PHE A 31 1.88 -2.88 -2.26
CA PHE A 31 3.25 -3.37 -2.15
C PHE A 31 3.71 -4.17 -3.37
N GLU A 32 2.84 -4.39 -4.37
CA GLU A 32 3.18 -5.15 -5.58
C GLU A 32 3.96 -4.30 -6.62
N ASP A 33 4.10 -2.99 -6.39
CA ASP A 33 4.91 -2.10 -7.23
C ASP A 33 6.40 -2.20 -6.82
N ASP A 34 6.95 -3.42 -6.92
CA ASP A 34 8.35 -3.75 -6.59
C ASP A 34 9.35 -3.11 -7.56
N TYR A 35 8.88 -2.62 -8.71
CA TYR A 35 9.70 -2.00 -9.75
C TYR A 35 9.43 -0.51 -9.86
N SER A 36 10.41 0.32 -9.47
CA SER A 36 10.25 1.76 -9.57
C SER A 36 9.98 2.22 -11.01
N PRO A 37 9.23 3.32 -11.20
CA PRO A 37 8.88 3.84 -12.53
C PRO A 37 10.10 4.08 -13.42
N GLY A 38 11.24 4.46 -12.81
CA GLY A 38 12.48 4.72 -13.54
C GLY A 38 13.13 3.48 -14.13
N SER A 39 12.99 2.32 -13.48
CA SER A 39 13.49 1.05 -14.04
C SER A 39 12.63 0.58 -15.21
N ARG A 40 11.31 0.77 -15.12
CA ARG A 40 10.36 0.43 -16.17
C ARG A 40 10.67 1.20 -17.46
N ILE A 41 10.89 2.51 -17.40
CA ILE A 41 11.19 3.31 -18.59
C ILE A 41 12.51 2.91 -19.28
N LEU A 42 13.50 2.40 -18.54
CA LEU A 42 14.80 2.01 -19.12
C LEU A 42 14.79 0.62 -19.75
N PHE A 43 13.93 -0.30 -19.27
CA PHE A 43 13.94 -1.71 -19.68
C PHE A 43 12.70 -2.14 -20.48
N ASP A 44 11.57 -1.44 -20.33
CA ASP A 44 10.29 -1.72 -21.02
C ASP A 44 10.22 -1.02 -22.40
N ASP A 45 11.03 0.04 -22.62
CA ASP A 45 11.15 0.78 -23.90
C ASP A 45 12.02 0.09 -24.97
N LYS A 46 12.39 -1.19 -24.81
CA LYS A 46 12.97 -1.92 -25.94
C LYS A 46 11.86 -2.21 -26.94
N PRO A 47 11.83 -1.58 -28.14
CA PRO A 47 10.93 -2.03 -29.18
C PRO A 47 11.25 -3.50 -29.44
N SER A 48 10.23 -4.35 -29.36
CA SER A 48 10.31 -5.73 -29.84
C SER A 48 10.75 -5.70 -31.30
N SER A 49 12.06 -5.74 -31.50
CA SER A 49 12.66 -6.00 -32.79
C SER A 49 12.35 -7.47 -33.08
N THR A 50 11.32 -7.64 -33.91
CA THR A 50 11.18 -8.73 -34.87
C THR A 50 10.75 -10.09 -34.31
N LYS A 51 9.51 -10.47 -34.64
CA LYS A 51 9.34 -11.61 -35.54
C LYS A 51 8.34 -11.31 -36.65
N THR A 52 8.93 -11.18 -37.83
CA THR A 52 8.43 -11.44 -39.18
C THR A 52 7.31 -12.50 -39.27
N LYS A 53 6.35 -12.18 -40.14
CA LYS A 53 5.30 -12.99 -40.80
C LYS A 53 3.96 -13.14 -40.09
#